data_AF-R7TLE5-F1
#
_entry.id   AF-R7TLE5-F1
#
_cell.length_a   1.000
_cell.length_b   1.000
_cell.length_c   1.000
_cell.angle_alpha   90.00
_cell.angle_beta   90.00
_cell.angle_gamma   90.00
#
_symmetry.space_group_name_H-M   'P 1'
#
loop_
_entity.id
_entity.type
_entity.pdbx_description
1 polymer ?
#
loop_
_entity_poly.entity_id
_entity_poly.type
_entity_poly.pdbx_seq_one_letter_code
_entity_poly.pdbx_strand_id
1 'polypeptide(L)'
;YRFLLQSLEDLDSRLRKLNSRLFVIRGQPTDIFPKLFQKWDISALAFEEDPEPFGKERDSAVCTKSQDAGIEVIIKTSHTLFNLQKILDKNSGVPPLTYKRFQRILARMDPPPRPVEAVTSVTIGSVVTPINSDHDDQYG
;
A
#
# COMPACT_ATOMS: atom_id res chain seq x y z
N TYR A 1 -18.89 5.87 -6.42
CA TYR A 1 -18.06 4.92 -5.65
C TYR A 1 -18.23 3.44 -6.04
N ARG A 2 -19.13 3.07 -6.96
CA ARG A 2 -19.39 1.66 -7.33
C ARG A 2 -18.13 0.87 -7.75
N PHE A 3 -17.27 1.47 -8.57
CA PHE A 3 -16.02 0.82 -9.02
C PHE A 3 -15.11 0.44 -7.85
N LEU A 4 -14.88 1.36 -6.90
CA LEU A 4 -14.06 1.09 -5.72
C LEU A 4 -14.65 -0.05 -4.88
N LEU A 5 -15.95 -0.03 -4.60
CA LEU A 5 -16.61 -1.09 -3.83
C LEU A 5 -16.47 -2.45 -4.51
N GLN A 6 -16.66 -2.52 -5.82
CA GLN A 6 -16.47 -3.75 -6.59
C GLN A 6 -15.01 -4.23 -6.58
N SER A 7 -14.04 -3.31 -6.59
CA SER A 7 -12.62 -3.67 -6.43
C SER A 7 -12.30 -4.21 -5.04
N LEU A 8 -12.93 -3.68 -3.98
CA LEU A 8 -12.78 -4.19 -2.61
C LEU A 8 -13.45 -5.57 -2.45
N GLU A 9 -14.61 -5.78 -3.05
CA GLU A 9 -15.30 -7.08 -3.11
C GLU A 9 -14.44 -8.13 -3.84
N ASP A 10 -13.83 -7.79 -4.98
CA ASP A 10 -12.92 -8.68 -5.69
C ASP A 10 -11.68 -9.02 -4.85
N LEU A 11 -11.09 -8.02 -4.17
CA LEU A 11 -9.96 -8.21 -3.28
C LEU A 11 -10.30 -9.18 -2.13
N ASP A 12 -11.42 -8.97 -1.43
CA ASP A 12 -11.85 -9.89 -0.35
C ASP A 12 -12.11 -11.30 -0.88
N SER A 13 -12.75 -11.44 -2.04
CA SER A 13 -12.98 -12.74 -2.69
C SER A 13 -11.69 -13.50 -2.98
N ARG A 14 -10.63 -12.78 -3.37
CA ARG A 14 -9.31 -13.38 -3.61
C ARG A 14 -8.58 -13.71 -2.31
N LEU A 15 -8.68 -12.87 -1.28
CA LEU A 15 -8.12 -13.12 0.05
C LEU A 15 -8.76 -14.34 0.73
N ARG A 16 -10.08 -14.53 0.59
CA ARG A 16 -10.80 -15.71 1.10
C ARG A 16 -10.22 -17.03 0.58
N LYS A 17 -9.78 -17.06 -0.68
CA LYS A 17 -9.13 -18.23 -1.31
C LYS A 17 -7.73 -18.50 -0.75
N LEU A 18 -7.18 -17.57 0.02
CA LEU A 18 -5.85 -17.58 0.61
C LEU A 18 -5.90 -17.58 2.16
N ASN A 19 -6.97 -18.12 2.76
CA ASN A 19 -7.17 -18.18 4.22
C ASN A 19 -7.10 -16.82 4.92
N SER A 20 -7.51 -15.76 4.22
CA SER A 20 -7.49 -14.38 4.70
C SER A 20 -8.82 -13.68 4.43
N ARG A 21 -8.95 -12.43 4.88
CA ARG A 21 -10.12 -11.56 4.68
C ARG A 21 -9.70 -10.11 4.58
N LEU A 22 -10.50 -9.32 3.87
CA LEU A 22 -10.40 -7.87 3.89
C LEU A 22 -11.11 -7.32 5.13
N PHE A 23 -10.44 -6.39 5.82
CA PHE A 23 -10.99 -5.64 6.95
C PHE A 23 -11.22 -4.19 6.51
N VAL A 24 -12.47 -3.79 6.29
CA VAL A 24 -12.80 -2.39 5.94
C VAL A 24 -13.03 -1.60 7.22
N ILE A 25 -12.02 -0.85 7.63
CA ILE A 25 -12.03 -0.13 8.91
C ILE A 25 -12.42 1.32 8.68
N ARG A 26 -13.48 1.77 9.37
CA ARG A 26 -14.02 3.13 9.23
C ARG A 26 -13.38 4.07 10.26
N GLY A 27 -12.86 5.19 9.80
CA GLY A 27 -12.30 6.24 10.65
C GLY A 27 -11.05 6.89 10.06
N GLN A 28 -10.44 7.80 10.82
CA GLN A 28 -9.18 8.44 10.42
C GLN A 28 -8.01 7.49 10.71
N PRO A 29 -7.10 7.23 9.75
CA PRO A 29 -5.97 6.31 9.94
C PRO A 29 -5.16 6.62 11.20
N THR A 30 -4.91 7.91 11.45
CA THR A 30 -4.15 8.39 12.60
C THR A 30 -4.78 8.04 13.94
N ASP A 31 -6.10 7.85 14.01
CA ASP A 31 -6.81 7.58 15.26
C ASP A 31 -7.07 6.08 15.45
N ILE A 32 -7.18 5.37 14.33
CA ILE A 32 -7.53 3.96 14.28
C ILE A 32 -6.29 3.08 14.42
N PHE A 33 -5.21 3.36 13.68
CA PHE A 33 -4.01 2.52 13.69
C PHE A 33 -3.42 2.29 15.09
N PRO A 34 -3.26 3.31 15.96
CA PRO A 34 -2.73 3.08 17.31
C PRO A 34 -3.55 2.08 18.13
N LYS A 35 -4.88 2.08 17.96
CA LYS A 35 -5.78 1.15 18.65
C LYS A 35 -5.62 -0.27 18.08
N LEU A 36 -5.45 -0.38 16.77
CA LEU A 36 -5.28 -1.66 16.09
C LEU A 36 -3.91 -2.30 16.38
N PHE A 37 -2.84 -1.52 16.45
CA PHE A 37 -1.51 -2.01 16.78
C PHE A 37 -1.51 -2.77 18.11
N GLN A 38 -2.17 -2.20 19.12
CA GLN A 38 -2.32 -2.85 20.42
C GLN A 38 -3.30 -4.03 20.38
N LYS A 39 -4.47 -3.85 19.74
CA LYS A 39 -5.52 -4.89 19.68
C LYS A 39 -5.07 -6.16 18.96
N TRP A 40 -4.24 -6.01 17.93
CA TRP A 40 -3.83 -7.11 17.05
C TRP A 40 -2.38 -7.53 17.20
N ASP A 41 -1.65 -6.94 18.15
CA ASP A 41 -0.22 -7.20 18.37
C ASP A 41 0.59 -7.11 17.07
N ILE A 42 0.41 -5.99 16.36
CA ILE A 42 1.04 -5.76 15.06
C ILE A 42 2.54 -5.55 15.26
N SER A 43 3.36 -6.15 14.40
CA SER A 43 4.81 -5.91 14.35
C SER A 43 5.25 -5.11 13.13
N ALA A 44 4.47 -5.16 12.04
CA ALA A 44 4.77 -4.46 10.80
C ALA A 44 3.52 -3.92 10.10
N LEU A 45 3.66 -2.76 9.46
CA LEU A 45 2.69 -2.13 8.58
C LEU A 45 3.31 -1.97 7.19
N ALA A 46 2.68 -2.57 6.18
CA ALA A 46 3.14 -2.49 4.79
C ALA A 46 2.10 -1.82 3.89
N PHE A 47 2.54 -0.91 3.00
CA PHE A 47 1.68 -0.26 2.01
C PHE A 47 2.46 0.22 0.77
N GLU A 48 1.71 0.48 -0.31
CA GLU A 48 2.24 1.08 -1.53
C GLU A 48 2.39 2.60 -1.36
N GLU A 49 3.50 3.15 -1.84
CA GLU A 49 3.76 4.60 -1.83
C GLU A 49 2.72 5.35 -2.67
N ASP A 50 2.07 6.33 -2.06
CA ASP A 50 1.17 7.28 -2.73
C ASP A 50 1.92 8.60 -3.01
N PRO A 51 2.26 8.92 -4.28
CA PRO A 51 3.04 10.10 -4.60
C PRO A 51 2.23 11.41 -4.53
N GLU A 52 0.90 11.34 -4.38
CA GLU A 52 0.04 12.52 -4.36
C GLU A 52 0.22 13.34 -3.07
N PRO A 53 0.00 14.67 -3.08
CA PRO A 53 0.23 15.51 -1.90
C PRO A 53 -0.55 15.05 -0.66
N PHE A 54 -1.82 14.69 -0.83
CA PHE A 54 -2.65 14.19 0.28
C PHE A 54 -2.16 12.83 0.80
N GLY A 55 -1.80 11.92 -0.12
CA GLY A 55 -1.23 10.62 0.22
C GLY A 55 0.04 10.74 1.05
N LYS A 56 0.96 11.63 0.65
CA LYS A 56 2.21 11.90 1.38
C LYS A 56 1.99 12.42 2.79
N GLU A 57 1.07 13.36 2.98
CA GLU A 57 0.76 13.92 4.31
C GLU A 57 0.17 12.85 5.23
N ARG A 58 -0.81 12.09 4.73
CA ARG A 58 -1.42 10.97 5.45
C ARG A 58 -0.36 9.93 5.83
N ASP A 59 0.43 9.48 4.86
CA ASP A 59 1.40 8.41 5.03
C ASP A 59 2.51 8.84 5.99
N SER A 60 2.97 10.10 5.93
CA SER A 60 3.92 10.65 6.91
C SER A 60 3.37 10.59 8.33
N ALA A 61 2.10 10.97 8.55
CA ALA A 61 1.49 10.92 9.87
C ALA A 61 1.33 9.48 10.39
N VAL A 62 1.00 8.54 9.50
CA VAL A 62 0.90 7.10 9.83
C VAL A 62 2.28 6.52 10.14
N CYS A 63 3.31 6.86 9.37
CA CYS A 63 4.69 6.43 9.59
C CYS A 63 5.21 6.87 10.96
N THR A 64 5.04 8.16 11.32
CA THR A 64 5.45 8.66 12.64
C THR A 64 4.78 7.87 13.75
N LYS A 65 3.45 7.71 13.70
CA LYS A 65 2.70 6.96 14.74
C LYS A 65 3.10 5.48 14.82
N SER A 66 3.43 4.87 13.69
CA SER A 66 3.88 3.48 13.63
C SER A 66 5.27 3.32 14.27
N GLN A 67 6.20 4.21 13.94
CA GLN A 67 7.55 4.24 14.51
C GLN A 67 7.52 4.51 16.02
N ASP A 68 6.70 5.45 16.48
CA ASP A 68 6.51 5.76 17.90
C ASP A 68 5.98 4.53 18.68
N ALA A 69 5.21 3.67 18.01
CA ALA A 69 4.68 2.43 18.57
C ALA A 69 5.62 1.22 18.38
N GLY A 70 6.83 1.40 17.81
CA GLY A 70 7.79 0.33 17.57
C GLY A 70 7.42 -0.60 16.40
N ILE A 71 6.50 -0.19 15.53
CA ILE A 71 6.03 -0.95 14.37
C ILE A 71 6.98 -0.72 13.19
N GLU A 72 7.43 -1.80 12.54
CA GLU A 72 8.18 -1.71 11.29
C GLU A 72 7.28 -1.17 10.17
N VAL A 73 7.73 -0.15 9.45
CA VAL A 73 6.98 0.40 8.30
C VAL A 73 7.67 0.03 6.99
N ILE A 74 6.96 -0.71 6.13
CA ILE A 74 7.46 -1.20 4.85
C ILE A 74 6.71 -0.51 3.71
N ILE A 75 7.38 0.39 3.02
CA ILE A 75 6.81 1.13 1.89
C ILE A 75 7.43 0.67 0.58
N LYS A 76 6.61 0.42 -0.44
CA LYS A 76 7.09 0.04 -1.79
C LYS A 76 6.52 0.96 -2.86
N THR A 77 7.37 1.42 -3.77
CA THR A 77 6.92 2.12 -4.99
C THR A 77 6.48 1.07 -6.02
N SER A 78 5.17 0.85 -6.15
CA SER A 78 4.59 -0.02 -7.19
C SER A 78 3.42 0.60 -7.95
N HIS A 79 2.93 1.77 -7.55
CA HIS A 79 1.87 2.50 -8.24
C HIS A 79 2.34 3.06 -9.60
N THR A 80 3.60 3.48 -9.65
CA THR A 80 4.23 4.09 -10.82
C THR A 80 5.32 3.17 -11.36
N LEU A 81 5.52 3.17 -12.68
CA LEU A 81 6.55 2.33 -13.32
C LEU A 81 7.97 2.63 -12.81
N PHE A 82 8.22 3.89 -12.44
CA PHE A 82 9.50 4.35 -11.96
C PHE A 82 9.30 5.15 -10.69
N ASN A 83 10.24 5.05 -9.77
CA ASN A 83 10.31 5.95 -8.64
C ASN A 83 10.47 7.40 -9.14
N LEU A 84 9.52 8.27 -8.77
CA LEU A 84 9.45 9.64 -9.27
C LEU A 84 10.64 10.49 -8.84
N GLN A 85 11.21 10.24 -7.65
CA GLN A 85 12.42 10.93 -7.19
C GLN A 85 13.60 10.67 -8.13
N LYS A 86 13.76 9.43 -8.62
CA LYS A 86 14.81 9.12 -9.61
C LYS A 86 14.64 9.89 -10.91
N ILE A 87 13.41 10.15 -11.34
CA ILE A 87 13.12 10.97 -12.53
C ILE A 87 13.53 12.43 -12.27
N LEU A 88 13.19 12.96 -11.09
CA LEU A 88 13.57 14.32 -10.68
C LEU A 88 15.09 14.48 -10.62
N ASP A 89 15.79 13.54 -10.00
CA ASP A 89 17.26 13.57 -9.87
C ASP A 89 17.93 13.60 -11.25
N LYS A 90 17.41 12.83 -12.22
CA LYS A 90 17.86 12.83 -13.62
C LYS A 90 17.47 14.09 -14.39
N ASN A 91 16.61 14.94 -13.84
CA ASN A 91 16.19 16.22 -14.42
C ASN A 91 16.48 17.41 -13.48
N SER A 92 17.58 17.33 -12.73
CA SER A 92 18.09 18.43 -11.89
C SER A 92 17.07 18.92 -10.85
N GLY A 93 16.29 18.01 -10.28
CA GLY A 93 15.28 18.29 -9.26
C GLY A 93 13.99 18.90 -9.78
N VAL A 94 13.85 19.14 -11.09
CA VAL A 94 12.67 19.78 -11.68
C VAL A 94 11.78 18.75 -12.38
N PRO A 95 10.46 18.77 -12.20
CA PRO A 95 9.55 17.92 -12.98
C PRO A 95 9.63 18.23 -14.48
N PRO A 96 9.70 17.23 -15.36
CA PRO A 96 9.69 17.48 -16.80
C PRO A 96 8.32 18.01 -17.25
N LEU A 97 8.31 19.20 -17.84
CA LEU A 97 7.08 19.90 -18.25
C LEU A 97 6.55 19.46 -19.63
N THR A 98 7.26 18.58 -20.33
CA THR A 98 6.82 18.07 -21.63
C THR A 98 7.02 16.56 -21.70
N TYR A 99 6.11 15.89 -22.40
CA TYR A 99 6.19 14.45 -22.61
C TYR A 99 7.49 14.04 -23.34
N LYS A 100 7.94 14.82 -24.34
CA LYS A 100 9.22 14.57 -25.02
C LYS A 100 10.42 14.65 -24.07
N ARG A 101 10.42 15.60 -23.12
CA ARG A 101 11.49 15.68 -22.10
C ARG A 101 11.43 14.47 -21.17
N PHE A 102 10.24 14.10 -20.71
CA PHE A 102 10.01 12.92 -19.89
C PHE A 102 10.55 11.65 -20.56
N GLN A 103 10.21 11.40 -21.82
CA GLN A 103 10.72 10.26 -22.59
C GLN A 103 12.25 10.24 -22.71
N ARG A 104 12.90 11.40 -22.95
CA ARG A 104 14.38 11.48 -23.03
C ARG A 104 15.05 11.18 -21.69
N ILE A 105 14.41 11.51 -20.57
CA ILE A 105 14.90 11.17 -19.24
C ILE A 105 14.81 9.66 -19.04
N LEU A 106 13.63 9.07 -19.30
CA LEU A 106 13.40 7.63 -19.13
C LEU A 106 14.31 6.79 -20.03
N ALA A 107 14.63 7.24 -21.24
CA ALA A 107 15.55 6.56 -22.15
C ALA A 107 17.00 6.45 -21.62
N ARG A 108 17.33 7.17 -20.53
CA ARG A 108 18.63 7.14 -19.85
C ARG A 108 18.57 6.43 -18.50
N MET A 109 17.41 5.87 -18.15
CA MET A 109 17.19 5.10 -16.93
C MET A 109 17.14 3.61 -17.28
N ASP A 110 17.45 2.77 -16.29
CA ASP A 110 17.21 1.34 -16.41
C ASP A 110 15.71 1.09 -16.64
N PRO A 111 15.33 0.04 -17.40
CA PRO A 111 13.93 -0.29 -17.60
C PRO A 111 13.22 -0.53 -16.25
N PRO A 112 11.90 -0.26 -16.18
CA PRO A 112 11.15 -0.49 -14.96
C PRO A 112 11.17 -1.98 -14.58
N PRO A 113 11.06 -2.31 -13.29
CA PRO A 113 11.03 -3.70 -12.85
C PRO A 113 9.87 -4.45 -13.52
N ARG A 114 10.08 -5.74 -13.80
CA ARG A 114 8.99 -6.60 -14.26
C ARG A 114 8.00 -6.85 -13.13
N PRO A 115 6.72 -7.14 -13.44
CA PRO A 115 5.75 -7.54 -12.43
C PRO A 115 6.27 -8.72 -11.60
N VAL A 116 6.07 -8.64 -10.29
CA VAL A 116 6.34 -9.76 -9.38
C VAL A 116 5.29 -10.86 -9.57
N GLU A 117 5.61 -12.06 -9.11
CA GLU A 117 4.69 -13.19 -9.17
C GLU A 117 3.43 -12.94 -8.32
N ALA A 118 2.31 -13.52 -8.75
CA ALA A 118 1.07 -13.44 -7.99
C ALA A 118 1.21 -14.21 -6.67
N VAL A 119 0.61 -13.66 -5.60
CA VAL A 119 0.53 -14.35 -4.31
C VAL A 119 -0.29 -15.63 -4.46
N THR A 120 0.26 -16.74 -3.99
CA THR A 120 -0.40 -18.05 -3.99
C THR A 120 -0.53 -18.60 -2.58
N SER A 121 -1.26 -19.70 -2.42
CA SER A 121 -1.31 -20.44 -1.15
C SER A 121 0.07 -20.91 -0.70
N VAL A 122 1.00 -21.17 -1.63
CA VAL A 122 2.40 -21.51 -1.30
C VAL A 122 3.11 -20.32 -0.67
N THR A 123 2.88 -19.11 -1.18
CA THR A 123 3.45 -17.87 -0.64
C THR A 123 2.94 -17.58 0.78
N ILE A 124 1.65 -17.78 1.01
CA ILE A 124 1.01 -17.58 2.32
C ILE A 124 1.37 -18.70 3.31
N GLY A 125 1.65 -19.91 2.82
CA GLY A 125 2.01 -21.06 3.63
C GLY A 125 0.87 -21.47 4.57
N SER A 126 1.17 -21.58 5.86
CA SER A 126 0.21 -21.94 6.91
C SER A 126 -0.38 -20.74 7.65
N VAL A 127 -0.11 -19.52 7.19
CA VAL A 127 -0.64 -18.30 7.84
C VAL A 127 -2.15 -18.23 7.60
N VAL A 128 -2.88 -17.96 8.67
CA VAL A 128 -4.34 -17.79 8.66
C VAL A 128 -4.66 -16.47 9.34
N THR A 129 -5.52 -15.67 8.71
CA THR A 129 -6.04 -14.45 9.34
C THR A 129 -7.15 -14.82 10.33
N PRO A 130 -7.05 -14.45 11.62
CA PRO A 130 -8.13 -14.70 12.59
C PRO A 130 -9.41 -13.95 12.20
N ILE A 131 -10.54 -14.66 12.15
CA ILE A 131 -11.85 -14.13 11.74
C ILE A 131 -12.89 -14.55 12.78
N ASN A 132 -13.66 -13.59 13.26
CA ASN A 132 -14.78 -13.82 14.17
C ASN A 132 -16.09 -14.00 13.39
N SER A 133 -17.11 -14.56 14.03
CA SER A 133 -18.43 -14.79 13.42
C SER A 133 -19.14 -13.50 12.99
N ASP A 134 -18.80 -12.37 13.60
CA ASP A 134 -19.37 -11.04 13.35
C ASP A 134 -18.51 -10.18 12.41
N HIS A 135 -17.59 -10.80 11.64
CA HIS A 135 -16.69 -10.08 10.73
C HIS A 135 -17.44 -9.18 9.75
N ASP A 136 -18.48 -9.71 9.10
CA ASP A 136 -19.23 -8.97 8.07
C ASP A 136 -20.04 -7.82 8.69
N ASP A 137 -20.47 -7.93 9.95
CA ASP A 137 -21.14 -6.85 10.68
C ASP A 137 -20.15 -5.73 11.07
N GLN A 138 -18.92 -6.10 11.44
CA GLN A 138 -17.89 -5.13 11.87
C GLN A 138 -17.14 -4.47 10.70
N TYR A 139 -16.88 -5.23 9.62
CA TYR A 139 -15.93 -4.87 8.57
C TYR A 139 -16.51 -4.94 7.15
N GLY A 140 -17.82 -5.20 7.00
CA GLY A 140 -18.55 -5.18 5.72
C GLY A 140 -19.04 -3.81 5.28
#